data_AF-U2Z1J4-F1
#
_entry.id   AF-U2Z1J4-F1
#
_cell.length_a   1.000
_cell.length_b   1.000
_cell.length_c   1.000
_cell.angle_alpha   90.00
_cell.angle_beta   90.00
_cell.angle_gamma   90.00
#
_symmetry.space_group_name_H-M   'P 1'
#
loop_
_entity.id
_entity.type
_entity.pdbx_description
1 polymer ?
#
loop_
_entity_poly.entity_id
_entity_poly.type
_entity_poly.pdbx_seq_one_letter_code
_entity_poly.pdbx_strand_id
1 'polypeptide(L)'
;MLSANNNIGNVWSPIMLRLFADLGFRWKIALPILLLAGLLVLIGSLGVQGIGQVADSSTRLTNRYLPAISLLLNADRDLYQAFVAERSLLDEAAGEFAQSLRDSHAENLQQAYERVHKYADMQPGAEAKALVAKFDAGFAQWKSTSDKVLALTESDPAAASALSYGDSEAQFEAMRDAIDKLGEMEDNEANAEGKAAMALGEERS
;
A
#
# COMPACT_ATOMS: atom_id res chain seq x y z
N MET A 1 -42.23 -53.23 -11.39
CA MET A 1 -42.00 -52.56 -12.70
C MET A 1 -43.07 -51.51 -12.90
N LEU A 2 -42.79 -50.24 -12.58
CA LEU A 2 -43.59 -49.09 -13.03
C LEU A 2 -42.78 -48.40 -14.12
N SER A 3 -43.37 -48.28 -15.30
CA SER A 3 -42.80 -47.65 -16.49
C SER A 3 -42.81 -46.12 -16.33
N ALA A 4 -41.67 -45.49 -16.60
CA ALA A 4 -41.50 -44.05 -16.62
C ALA A 4 -42.22 -43.45 -17.84
N ASN A 5 -43.07 -42.44 -17.61
CA ASN A 5 -43.64 -41.63 -18.68
C ASN A 5 -42.92 -40.27 -18.72
N ASN A 6 -42.00 -40.13 -19.67
CA ASN A 6 -41.40 -38.85 -20.04
C ASN A 6 -42.44 -38.00 -20.78
N ASN A 7 -42.95 -36.94 -20.16
CA ASN A 7 -43.71 -35.92 -20.86
C ASN A 7 -43.06 -34.55 -20.62
N ILE A 8 -42.08 -34.22 -21.46
CA ILE A 8 -41.50 -32.88 -21.55
C ILE A 8 -42.48 -32.06 -22.38
N GLY A 9 -43.53 -31.54 -21.73
CA GLY A 9 -44.53 -30.68 -22.35
C GLY A 9 -43.92 -29.35 -22.78
N ASN A 10 -44.16 -28.97 -24.05
CA ASN A 10 -43.78 -27.71 -24.65
C ASN A 10 -44.08 -26.51 -23.73
N VAL A 11 -43.01 -25.82 -23.30
CA VAL A 11 -43.04 -24.71 -22.32
C VAL A 11 -43.42 -23.36 -22.97
N TRP A 12 -43.74 -23.33 -24.26
CA TRP A 12 -44.00 -22.09 -25.00
C TRP A 12 -45.49 -21.77 -25.08
N SER A 13 -45.90 -20.62 -24.53
CA SER A 13 -47.28 -20.12 -24.64
C SER A 13 -47.70 -19.95 -26.11
N PRO A 14 -48.91 -20.39 -26.51
CA PRO A 14 -49.40 -20.29 -27.90
C PRO A 14 -49.46 -18.86 -28.45
N ILE A 15 -49.42 -17.84 -27.57
CA ILE A 15 -49.38 -16.43 -27.93
C ILE A 15 -48.01 -16.02 -28.51
N MET A 16 -46.92 -16.54 -27.95
CA MET A 16 -45.55 -16.27 -28.44
C MET A 16 -45.32 -16.84 -29.84
N LEU A 17 -45.89 -18.02 -30.12
CA LEU A 17 -45.80 -18.67 -31.43
C LEU A 17 -46.58 -17.88 -32.51
N ARG A 18 -47.72 -17.27 -32.18
CA ARG A 18 -48.50 -16.44 -33.11
C ARG A 18 -47.81 -15.12 -33.42
N LEU A 19 -47.27 -14.44 -32.40
CA LEU A 19 -46.47 -13.21 -32.57
C LEU A 19 -45.27 -13.44 -33.50
N PHE A 20 -44.58 -14.59 -33.39
CA PHE A 20 -43.52 -14.97 -34.31
C PHE A 20 -44.03 -15.34 -35.71
N ALA A 21 -45.19 -16.00 -35.81
CA ALA A 21 -45.76 -16.41 -37.09
C ALA A 21 -46.19 -15.22 -37.97
N ASP A 22 -46.70 -14.15 -37.37
CA ASP A 22 -47.21 -12.95 -38.05
C ASP A 22 -46.13 -11.94 -38.47
N LEU A 23 -44.88 -12.15 -38.05
CA LEU A 23 -43.73 -11.35 -38.49
C LEU A 23 -43.33 -11.67 -39.94
N GLY A 24 -43.05 -10.63 -40.73
CA GLY A 24 -42.54 -10.78 -42.09
C GLY A 24 -41.23 -11.59 -42.12
N PHE A 25 -41.03 -12.40 -43.16
CA PHE A 25 -39.89 -13.34 -43.29
C PHE A 25 -38.51 -12.72 -42.99
N ARG A 26 -38.31 -11.45 -43.35
CA ARG A 26 -37.08 -10.69 -43.07
C ARG A 26 -36.83 -10.50 -41.57
N TRP A 27 -37.87 -10.24 -40.79
CA TRP A 27 -37.77 -10.03 -39.35
C TRP A 27 -37.57 -11.32 -38.57
N LYS A 28 -38.07 -12.46 -39.07
CA LYS A 28 -37.82 -13.79 -38.47
C LYS A 28 -36.32 -14.14 -38.43
N ILE A 29 -35.55 -13.68 -39.41
CA ILE A 29 -34.10 -13.89 -39.50
C ILE A 29 -33.31 -12.75 -38.82
N ALA A 30 -33.77 -11.50 -38.93
CA ALA A 30 -33.07 -10.35 -38.36
C ALA A 30 -33.08 -10.34 -36.82
N LEU A 31 -34.17 -10.78 -36.18
CA LEU A 31 -34.33 -10.69 -34.72
C LEU A 31 -33.27 -11.50 -33.94
N PRO A 32 -32.99 -12.77 -34.26
CA PRO A 32 -31.92 -13.53 -33.60
C PRO A 32 -30.53 -12.92 -33.81
N ILE A 33 -30.26 -12.38 -35.00
CA ILE A 33 -28.97 -11.74 -35.32
C ILE A 33 -28.79 -10.45 -34.50
N LEU A 34 -29.84 -9.62 -34.42
CA LEU A 34 -29.82 -8.40 -33.61
C LEU A 34 -29.69 -8.72 -32.11
N LEU A 35 -30.33 -9.80 -31.64
CA LEU A 35 -30.19 -10.27 -30.27
C LEU A 35 -28.76 -10.74 -29.97
N LEU A 36 -28.14 -11.51 -30.87
CA LEU A 36 -26.73 -11.91 -30.75
C LEU A 36 -25.79 -10.71 -30.76
N ALA A 37 -26.01 -9.75 -31.66
CA ALA A 37 -25.22 -8.52 -31.71
C ALA A 37 -25.36 -7.71 -30.41
N GLY A 38 -26.57 -7.59 -29.88
CA GLY A 38 -26.83 -6.94 -28.58
C GLY A 38 -26.12 -7.65 -27.42
N LEU A 39 -26.16 -8.98 -27.40
CA LEU A 39 -25.46 -9.78 -26.39
C LEU A 39 -23.94 -9.59 -26.45
N LEU A 40 -23.36 -9.55 -27.66
CA LEU A 40 -21.93 -9.28 -27.86
C LEU A 40 -21.53 -7.88 -27.38
N VAL A 41 -22.33 -6.86 -27.68
CA VAL A 41 -22.10 -5.49 -27.20
C VAL A 41 -22.20 -5.42 -25.68
N LEU A 42 -23.18 -6.11 -25.08
CA LEU A 42 -23.34 -6.17 -23.63
C LEU A 42 -22.12 -6.81 -22.95
N ILE A 43 -21.69 -7.98 -23.43
CA ILE A 43 -20.51 -8.68 -22.90
C ILE A 43 -19.26 -7.83 -23.10
N GLY A 44 -19.08 -7.24 -24.28
CA GLY A 44 -17.95 -6.34 -24.56
C GLY A 44 -17.92 -5.13 -23.63
N SER A 45 -19.08 -4.51 -23.36
CA SER A 45 -19.18 -3.36 -22.47
C SER A 45 -18.88 -3.73 -21.01
N LEU A 46 -19.41 -4.85 -20.52
CA LEU A 46 -19.12 -5.35 -19.17
C LEU A 46 -17.64 -5.73 -19.02
N GLY A 47 -17.04 -6.33 -20.05
CA GLY A 47 -15.63 -6.68 -20.09
C GLY A 47 -14.71 -5.46 -20.03
N VAL A 48 -14.98 -4.43 -20.83
CA VAL A 48 -14.18 -3.19 -20.82
C VAL A 48 -14.25 -2.47 -19.47
N GLN A 49 -15.43 -2.45 -18.83
CA GLN A 49 -15.58 -1.84 -17.49
C GLN A 49 -14.82 -2.62 -16.42
N GLY A 50 -14.88 -3.94 -16.43
CA GLY A 50 -14.14 -4.79 -15.48
C GLY A 50 -12.62 -4.62 -15.62
N ILE A 51 -12.11 -4.59 -16.86
CA ILE A 51 -10.69 -4.39 -17.15
C ILE A 51 -10.23 -2.99 -16.69
N GLY A 52 -11.02 -1.94 -16.97
CA GLY A 52 -10.68 -0.58 -16.57
C GLY A 52 -10.48 -0.43 -15.06
N GLN A 53 -11.36 -1.05 -14.26
CA GLN A 53 -11.28 -0.95 -12.81
C GLN A 53 -10.12 -1.75 -12.22
N VAL A 54 -9.85 -2.96 -12.74
CA VAL A 54 -8.66 -3.74 -12.34
C VAL A 54 -7.37 -3.01 -12.71
N ALA A 55 -7.35 -2.35 -13.88
CA ALA A 55 -6.22 -1.54 -14.31
C ALA A 55 -6.03 -0.30 -13.40
N ASP A 56 -7.11 0.38 -12.99
CA ASP A 56 -7.05 1.50 -12.07
C ASP A 56 -6.55 1.09 -10.69
N SER A 57 -7.07 -0.01 -10.13
CA SER A 57 -6.63 -0.56 -8.85
C SER A 57 -5.16 -1.00 -8.88
N SER A 58 -4.74 -1.66 -9.96
CA SER A 58 -3.34 -2.03 -10.16
C SER A 58 -2.45 -0.78 -10.26
N THR A 59 -2.93 0.26 -10.96
CA THR A 59 -2.22 1.54 -11.07
C THR A 59 -2.06 2.20 -9.70
N ARG A 60 -3.11 2.25 -8.87
CA ARG A 60 -3.02 2.80 -7.51
C ARG A 60 -2.07 1.98 -6.63
N LEU A 61 -2.15 0.65 -6.67
CA LEU A 61 -1.27 -0.22 -5.90
C LEU A 61 0.20 -0.03 -6.30
N THR A 62 0.50 -0.06 -7.60
CA THR A 62 1.89 0.01 -8.10
C THR A 62 2.49 1.42 -8.04
N ASN A 63 1.70 2.47 -8.27
CA ASN A 63 2.24 3.82 -8.41
C ASN A 63 1.99 4.72 -7.19
N ARG A 64 1.15 4.31 -6.23
CA ARG A 64 0.87 5.09 -5.02
C ARG A 64 1.19 4.35 -3.72
N TYR A 65 0.67 3.14 -3.54
CA TYR A 65 0.83 2.44 -2.26
C TYR A 65 2.18 1.72 -2.13
N LEU A 66 2.58 0.91 -3.10
CA LEU A 66 3.88 0.20 -3.05
C LEU A 66 5.08 1.16 -2.92
N PRO A 67 5.14 2.29 -3.65
CA PRO A 67 6.20 3.27 -3.45
C PRO A 67 6.16 3.93 -2.07
N ALA A 68 4.97 4.24 -1.54
CA ALA A 68 4.82 4.82 -0.20
C ALA A 68 5.30 3.87 0.90
N ILE A 69 4.82 2.62 0.88
CA ILE A 69 5.25 1.56 1.80
C ILE A 69 6.78 1.37 1.70
N SER A 70 7.32 1.33 0.49
CA SER A 70 8.76 1.21 0.28
C SER A 70 9.55 2.39 0.86
N LEU A 71 9.07 3.62 0.71
CA LEU A 71 9.71 4.80 1.30
C LEU A 71 9.74 4.72 2.83
N LEU A 72 8.60 4.39 3.45
CA LEU A 72 8.46 4.30 4.90
C LEU A 72 9.28 3.16 5.49
N LEU A 73 9.27 1.97 4.87
CA LEU A 73 10.08 0.84 5.30
C LEU A 73 11.58 1.12 5.19
N ASN A 74 12.02 1.75 4.10
CA ASN A 74 13.42 2.15 3.97
C ASN A 74 13.78 3.25 4.97
N ALA A 75 12.88 4.19 5.26
CA ALA A 75 13.10 5.20 6.29
C ALA A 75 13.29 4.56 7.68
N ASP A 76 12.44 3.59 8.05
CA ASP A 76 12.57 2.87 9.31
C ASP A 76 13.92 2.14 9.41
N ARG A 77 14.31 1.45 8.34
CA ARG A 77 15.63 0.80 8.25
C ARG A 77 16.76 1.81 8.45
N ASP A 78 16.72 2.92 7.74
CA ASP A 78 17.78 3.94 7.79
C ASP A 78 17.87 4.50 9.23
N LEU A 79 16.75 4.78 9.91
CA LEU A 79 16.76 5.20 11.31
C LEU A 79 17.40 4.16 12.24
N TYR A 80 17.07 2.87 12.06
CA TYR A 80 17.73 1.80 12.80
C TYR A 80 19.22 1.73 12.53
N GLN A 81 19.65 1.90 11.28
CA GLN A 81 21.07 1.89 10.91
C GLN A 81 21.81 3.06 11.56
N ALA A 82 21.19 4.25 11.61
CA ALA A 82 21.72 5.38 12.35
C ALA A 82 21.83 5.06 13.85
N PHE A 83 20.77 4.51 14.47
CA PHE A 83 20.79 4.19 15.90
C PHE A 83 21.80 3.08 16.26
N VAL A 84 21.98 2.09 15.38
CA VAL A 84 23.05 1.08 15.53
C VAL A 84 24.42 1.73 15.44
N ALA A 85 24.64 2.65 14.50
CA ALA A 85 25.91 3.37 14.37
C ALA A 85 26.22 4.22 15.62
N GLU A 86 25.22 4.89 16.21
CA GLU A 86 25.34 5.56 17.51
C GLU A 86 25.82 4.58 18.59
N ARG A 87 25.15 3.43 18.72
CA ARG A 87 25.51 2.43 19.75
C ARG A 87 26.89 1.81 19.50
N SER A 88 27.26 1.58 18.26
CA SER A 88 28.59 1.06 17.91
C SER A 88 29.71 2.05 18.24
N LEU A 89 29.44 3.37 18.24
CA LEU A 89 30.41 4.38 18.67
C LEU A 89 30.66 4.40 20.18
N LEU A 90 29.80 3.75 20.98
CA LEU A 90 30.00 3.59 22.42
C LEU A 90 30.98 2.45 22.75
N ASP A 91 31.26 1.57 21.80
CA ASP A 91 32.22 0.48 21.99
C ASP A 91 33.65 1.04 22.02
N GLU A 92 34.45 0.63 23.02
CA GLU A 92 35.87 0.99 23.10
C GLU A 92 36.65 0.50 21.86
N ALA A 93 36.16 -0.55 21.19
CA ALA A 93 36.73 -1.08 19.95
C ALA A 93 36.37 -0.27 18.70
N ALA A 94 35.52 0.77 18.81
CA ALA A 94 35.13 1.61 17.68
C ALA A 94 36.36 2.21 16.96
N GLY A 95 37.41 2.57 17.71
CA GLY A 95 38.76 2.84 17.21
C GLY A 95 38.86 3.42 15.79
N GLU A 96 39.38 2.63 14.86
CA GLU A 96 39.56 3.01 13.45
C GLU A 96 38.25 3.15 12.65
N PHE A 97 37.17 2.52 13.11
CA PHE A 97 35.85 2.55 12.47
C PHE A 97 35.02 3.77 12.89
N ALA A 98 35.45 4.53 13.90
CA ALA A 98 34.66 5.63 14.47
C ALA A 98 34.20 6.64 13.42
N GLN A 99 35.08 7.06 12.49
CA GLN A 99 34.68 7.99 11.44
C GLN A 99 33.63 7.38 10.51
N SER A 100 33.80 6.13 10.09
CA SER A 100 32.84 5.43 9.22
C SER A 100 31.46 5.28 9.89
N LEU A 101 31.42 5.10 11.21
CA LEU A 101 30.19 5.01 11.99
C LEU A 101 29.51 6.38 12.10
N ARG A 102 30.27 7.46 12.32
CA ARG A 102 29.74 8.84 12.29
C ARG A 102 29.17 9.19 10.92
N ASP A 103 29.87 8.83 9.85
CA ASP A 103 29.41 9.06 8.48
C ASP A 103 28.13 8.26 8.19
N SER A 104 28.10 6.97 8.57
CA SER A 104 26.91 6.12 8.44
C SER A 104 25.72 6.69 9.23
N HIS A 105 25.95 7.16 10.46
CA HIS A 105 24.91 7.78 11.27
C HIS A 105 24.31 9.00 10.58
N ALA A 106 25.16 9.93 10.13
CA ALA A 106 24.73 11.17 9.48
C ALA A 106 24.00 10.90 8.15
N GLU A 107 24.53 9.99 7.32
CA GLU A 107 23.93 9.62 6.04
C GLU A 107 22.55 8.99 6.24
N ASN A 108 22.43 8.02 7.15
CA ASN A 108 21.17 7.32 7.38
C ASN A 108 20.10 8.24 7.99
N LEU A 109 20.47 9.16 8.88
CA LEU A 109 19.55 10.20 9.36
C LEU A 109 18.98 11.04 8.21
N GLN A 110 19.87 11.49 7.31
CA GLN A 110 19.47 12.30 6.17
C GLN A 110 18.55 11.51 5.22
N GLN A 111 18.92 10.27 4.89
CA GLN A 111 18.12 9.41 4.01
C GLN A 111 16.74 9.12 4.60
N ALA A 112 16.65 8.80 5.89
CA ALA A 112 15.38 8.55 6.56
C ALA A 112 14.45 9.77 6.46
N TYR A 113 14.97 10.95 6.81
CA TYR A 113 14.21 12.21 6.78
C TYR A 113 13.69 12.52 5.38
N GLU A 114 14.56 12.41 4.36
CA GLU A 114 14.17 12.62 2.96
C GLU A 114 13.11 11.65 2.48
N ARG A 115 13.17 10.38 2.91
CA ARG A 115 12.19 9.36 2.49
C ARG A 115 10.80 9.63 3.08
N VAL A 116 10.72 10.03 4.35
CA VAL A 116 9.44 10.43 4.95
C VAL A 116 8.87 11.67 4.26
N HIS A 117 9.72 12.61 3.82
CA HIS A 117 9.26 13.78 3.09
C HIS A 117 8.82 13.46 1.65
N LYS A 118 9.53 12.56 0.97
CA LYS A 118 9.08 12.01 -0.33
C LYS A 118 7.73 11.32 -0.21
N TYR A 119 7.47 10.64 0.92
CA TYR A 119 6.15 10.11 1.23
C TYR A 119 5.11 11.23 1.42
N ALA A 120 5.44 12.27 2.20
CA ALA A 120 4.55 13.41 2.41
C ALA A 120 4.20 14.16 1.10
N ASP A 121 5.14 14.21 0.15
CA ASP A 121 4.95 14.80 -1.18
C ASP A 121 3.92 14.03 -2.03
N MET A 122 3.66 12.76 -1.72
CA MET A 122 2.59 11.96 -2.34
C MET A 122 1.18 12.42 -1.92
N GLN A 123 1.09 13.49 -1.12
CA GLN A 123 -0.15 14.10 -0.63
C GLN A 123 -1.08 13.09 0.05
N PRO A 124 -0.62 12.41 1.12
CA PRO A 124 -1.46 11.47 1.83
C PRO A 124 -2.57 12.20 2.60
N GLY A 125 -3.47 11.43 3.21
CA GLY A 125 -4.60 11.95 3.98
C GLY A 125 -4.20 12.83 5.17
N ALA A 126 -5.17 13.53 5.75
CA ALA A 126 -4.92 14.45 6.86
C ALA A 126 -4.31 13.76 8.10
N GLU A 127 -4.71 12.52 8.36
CA GLU A 127 -4.18 11.72 9.47
C GLU A 127 -2.70 11.37 9.26
N ALA A 128 -2.34 10.90 8.07
CA ALA A 128 -0.95 10.66 7.68
C ALA A 128 -0.10 11.93 7.76
N LYS A 129 -0.62 13.08 7.31
CA LYS A 129 0.09 14.36 7.44
C LYS A 129 0.33 14.76 8.90
N ALA A 130 -0.59 14.44 9.80
CA ALA A 130 -0.39 14.67 11.24
C ALA A 130 0.70 13.75 11.80
N LEU A 131 0.78 12.50 11.35
CA LEU A 131 1.86 11.57 11.70
C LEU A 131 3.22 12.03 11.16
N VAL A 132 3.29 12.57 9.94
CA VAL A 132 4.52 13.18 9.40
C VAL A 132 4.98 14.35 10.28
N ALA A 133 4.07 15.24 10.69
CA ALA A 133 4.43 16.33 11.60
C ALA A 133 4.90 15.82 12.98
N LYS A 134 4.32 14.71 13.49
CA LYS A 134 4.78 14.04 14.71
C LYS A 134 6.19 13.47 14.51
N PHE A 135 6.44 12.84 13.37
CA PHE A 135 7.78 12.36 12.99
C PHE A 135 8.78 13.52 12.97
N ASP A 136 8.48 14.65 12.33
CA ASP A 136 9.41 15.79 12.24
C ASP A 136 9.84 16.31 13.60
N ALA A 137 8.87 16.46 14.51
CA ALA A 137 9.14 16.90 15.89
C ALA A 137 9.99 15.86 16.64
N GLY A 138 9.65 14.58 16.54
CA GLY A 138 10.40 13.49 17.14
C GLY A 138 11.81 13.35 16.58
N PHE A 139 11.97 13.49 15.27
CA PHE A 139 13.23 13.40 14.55
C PHE A 139 14.17 14.54 14.94
N ALA A 140 13.68 15.78 14.97
CA ALA A 140 14.48 16.92 15.40
C ALA A 140 14.99 16.74 16.84
N GLN A 141 14.12 16.24 17.73
CA GLN A 141 14.47 16.00 19.13
C GLN A 141 15.48 14.85 19.28
N TRP A 142 15.18 13.69 18.70
CA TRP A 142 16.07 12.53 18.76
C TRP A 142 17.43 12.83 18.10
N LYS A 143 17.45 13.44 16.92
CA LYS A 143 18.69 13.85 16.25
C LYS A 143 19.55 14.71 17.16
N SER A 144 18.97 15.72 17.82
CA SER A 144 19.73 16.58 18.73
C SER A 144 20.33 15.79 19.91
N THR A 145 19.63 14.80 20.43
CA THR A 145 20.12 13.95 21.53
C THR A 145 21.20 12.99 21.04
N SER A 146 20.97 12.36 19.90
CA SER A 146 21.88 11.44 19.23
C SER A 146 23.21 12.12 18.86
N ASP A 147 23.16 13.34 18.31
CA ASP A 147 24.36 14.14 18.04
C ASP A 147 25.16 14.44 19.33
N LYS A 148 24.48 14.64 20.47
CA LYS A 148 25.14 14.82 21.77
C LYS A 148 25.79 13.53 22.28
N VAL A 149 25.14 12.38 22.09
CA VAL A 149 25.75 11.06 22.40
C VAL A 149 27.07 10.94 21.64
N LEU A 150 27.03 11.19 20.33
CA LEU A 150 28.21 11.15 19.46
C LEU A 150 29.32 12.09 19.91
N ALA A 151 28.99 13.30 20.38
CA ALA A 151 29.98 14.25 20.88
C ALA A 151 30.62 13.81 22.21
N LEU A 152 29.88 13.08 23.04
CA LEU A 152 30.34 12.61 24.35
C LEU A 152 31.20 11.35 24.27
N THR A 153 31.16 10.58 23.17
CA THR A 153 31.85 9.27 23.06
C THR A 153 33.35 9.34 23.35
N GLU A 154 34.00 10.48 23.06
CA GLU A 154 35.44 10.66 23.28
C GLU A 154 35.76 11.35 24.61
N SER A 155 34.89 12.25 25.10
CA SER A 155 35.15 13.06 26.29
C SER A 155 34.62 12.44 27.58
N ASP A 156 33.47 11.78 27.51
CA ASP A 156 32.78 11.15 28.64
C ASP A 156 31.96 9.94 28.16
N PRO A 157 32.62 8.78 27.94
CA PRO A 157 31.95 7.58 27.44
C PRO A 157 30.82 7.08 28.36
N ALA A 158 30.94 7.31 29.67
CA ALA A 158 29.92 6.93 30.65
C ALA A 158 28.65 7.79 30.47
N ALA A 159 28.80 9.11 30.32
CA ALA A 159 27.68 9.99 30.01
C ALA A 159 27.08 9.71 28.62
N ALA A 160 27.91 9.43 27.61
CA ALA A 160 27.45 9.05 26.27
C ALA A 160 26.56 7.80 26.34
N SER A 161 27.01 6.76 27.04
CA SER A 161 26.27 5.52 27.22
C SER A 161 24.97 5.74 27.99
N ALA A 162 25.01 6.46 29.11
CA ALA A 162 23.81 6.77 29.90
C ALA A 162 22.76 7.56 29.09
N LEU A 163 23.20 8.49 28.24
CA LEU A 163 22.31 9.27 27.37
C LEU A 163 21.74 8.42 26.23
N SER A 164 22.55 7.55 25.63
CA SER A 164 22.14 6.66 24.53
C SER A 164 21.09 5.64 24.96
N TYR A 165 21.34 4.92 26.06
CA TYR A 165 20.41 3.91 26.61
C TYR A 165 19.25 4.51 27.43
N GLY A 166 19.26 5.83 27.63
CA GLY A 166 18.21 6.57 28.32
C GLY A 166 17.36 7.36 27.34
N ASP A 167 17.58 8.68 27.31
CA ASP A 167 16.76 9.61 26.53
C ASP A 167 16.84 9.37 25.02
N SER A 168 18.00 8.98 24.47
CA SER A 168 18.12 8.73 23.02
C SER A 168 17.23 7.57 22.58
N GLU A 169 17.29 6.42 23.27
CA GLU A 169 16.44 5.27 22.99
C GLU A 169 14.94 5.58 23.14
N ALA A 170 14.54 6.26 24.21
CA ALA A 170 13.14 6.64 24.40
C ALA A 170 12.62 7.58 23.29
N GLN A 171 13.45 8.54 22.86
CA GLN A 171 13.11 9.46 21.78
C GLN A 171 13.09 8.77 20.41
N PHE A 172 14.03 7.85 20.18
CA PHE A 172 14.08 7.03 18.97
C PHE A 172 12.78 6.25 18.79
N GLU A 173 12.34 5.50 19.81
CA GLU A 173 11.10 4.71 19.74
C GLU A 173 9.86 5.60 19.58
N ALA A 174 9.81 6.75 20.28
CA ALA A 174 8.69 7.68 20.18
C ALA A 174 8.56 8.34 18.80
N MET A 175 9.69 8.65 18.16
CA MET A 175 9.75 9.11 16.77
C MET A 175 9.33 8.00 15.80
N ARG A 176 9.86 6.79 15.99
CA ARG A 176 9.63 5.63 15.12
C ARG A 176 8.17 5.19 15.09
N ASP A 177 7.45 5.29 16.21
CA ASP A 177 6.01 5.03 16.31
C ASP A 177 5.18 5.80 15.25
N ALA A 178 5.64 6.97 14.81
CA ALA A 178 4.97 7.69 13.73
C ALA A 178 5.13 6.98 12.38
N ILE A 179 6.33 6.46 12.06
CA ILE A 179 6.59 5.73 10.81
C ILE A 179 5.87 4.39 10.80
N ASP A 180 5.87 3.69 11.94
CA ASP A 180 5.15 2.42 12.09
C ASP A 180 3.66 2.58 11.75
N LYS A 181 3.01 3.60 12.34
CA LYS A 181 1.62 3.95 12.05
C LYS A 181 1.37 4.37 10.61
N LEU A 182 2.30 5.10 9.99
CA LEU A 182 2.21 5.44 8.56
C LEU A 182 2.27 4.17 7.70
N GLY A 183 3.16 3.23 8.04
CA GLY A 183 3.30 1.95 7.34
C GLY A 183 2.02 1.13 7.44
N GLU A 184 1.49 0.93 8.65
CA GLU A 184 0.24 0.22 8.87
C GLU A 184 -0.95 0.85 8.12
N MET A 185 -1.00 2.19 8.07
CA MET A 185 -2.05 2.91 7.35
C MET A 185 -1.99 2.64 5.85
N GLU A 186 -0.81 2.78 5.24
CA GLU A 186 -0.63 2.55 3.80
C GLU A 186 -0.85 1.06 3.44
N ASP A 187 -0.43 0.12 4.29
CA ASP A 187 -0.70 -1.32 4.12
C ASP A 187 -2.21 -1.62 4.17
N ASN A 188 -2.94 -1.01 5.12
CA ASN A 188 -4.39 -1.18 5.24
C ASN A 188 -5.13 -0.61 4.02
N GLU A 189 -4.73 0.57 3.53
CA GLU A 189 -5.31 1.18 2.33
C GLU A 189 -5.00 0.36 1.07
N ALA A 190 -3.76 -0.13 0.92
CA ALA A 190 -3.37 -1.02 -0.17
C ALA A 190 -4.16 -2.32 -0.18
N ASN A 191 -4.38 -2.93 1.00
CA ASN A 191 -5.17 -4.14 1.13
C ASN A 191 -6.65 -3.91 0.82
N ALA A 192 -7.21 -2.76 1.25
CA ALA A 192 -8.57 -2.39 0.92
C ALA A 192 -8.75 -2.19 -0.60
N GLU A 193 -7.78 -1.55 -1.25
CA GLU A 193 -7.73 -1.37 -2.70
C GLU A 193 -7.72 -2.72 -3.45
N GLY A 194 -6.86 -3.64 -3.02
CA GLY A 194 -6.79 -5.00 -3.60
C GLY A 194 -8.09 -5.79 -3.42
N LYS A 195 -8.70 -5.74 -2.23
CA LYS A 195 -9.98 -6.42 -1.95
C LYS A 195 -11.12 -5.86 -2.79
N ALA A 196 -11.18 -4.53 -2.97
CA ALA A 196 -12.19 -3.90 -3.80
C ALA A 196 -12.09 -4.37 -5.26
N ALA A 197 -10.88 -4.49 -5.81
CA ALA A 197 -10.66 -5.02 -7.16
C ALA A 197 -11.11 -6.48 -7.31
N MET A 198 -10.91 -7.31 -6.28
CA MET A 198 -11.30 -8.73 -6.28
C MET A 198 -12.81 -8.95 -6.18
N ALA A 199 -13.49 -8.24 -5.27
CA ALA A 199 -14.93 -8.42 -5.01
C ALA A 199 -15.79 -8.16 -6.27
N LEU A 200 -15.37 -7.20 -7.10
CA LEU A 200 -16.03 -6.90 -8.38
C LEU A 200 -15.80 -7.97 -9.45
N GLY A 201 -14.69 -8.70 -9.38
CA GLY A 201 -14.42 -9.86 -10.22
C GLY A 201 -15.37 -11.01 -9.89
N GLU A 202 -15.67 -11.23 -8.60
CA GLU A 202 -16.56 -12.29 -8.12
C GLU A 202 -18.05 -11.97 -8.32
N GLU A 203 -18.48 -10.71 -8.16
CA GLU A 203 -19.89 -10.32 -8.39
C GLU A 203 -20.31 -10.42 -9.87
N ARG A 204 -19.34 -10.50 -10.78
CA ARG A 204 -19.55 -10.50 -12.24
C ARG A 204 -19.21 -11.83 -12.93
N SER A 205 -18.72 -12.83 -12.20
CA SER A 205 -18.44 -14.20 -12.69
C SER A 205 -19.64 -15.13 -12.48
#